data_AF-A0A3N4VBT9-F1
#
_entry.id   AF-A0A3N4VBT9-F1
#
_cell.length_a   1.000
_cell.length_b   1.000
_cell.length_c   1.000
_cell.angle_alpha   90.00
_cell.angle_beta   90.00
_cell.angle_gamma   90.00
#
_symmetry.space_group_name_H-M   'P 1'
#
loop_
_entity.id
_entity.type
_entity.pdbx_description
1 polymer ?
#
loop_
_entity_poly.entity_id
_entity_poly.type
_entity_poly.pdbx_seq_one_letter_code
_entity_poly.pdbx_strand_id
1 'polypeptide(L)'
;MRIDIWSDVVCPWCWIGKHRLRRALERLGPAGQAVELRWHAFQLDPEAGTTPVPLREAYEAKFGGRERTEQILAQTQATGRAEGLPFDFDRGQVRVSTFDAHRLLWLAGREGDADAAGEALFRAHFAEGRNLADPRTLLDAGAAGGLGEVRVRALLVSGEGMAEVRAQLAQARAFGIRAVPTSSSTAASRCRARKRRRPSSPRSRGSACRRRPRAGTRPAGPTAAPSERAWRKKRSARGPAREAGRAGTGARRLRRRRRTRCRPRAVSRFRPSARQCPAASSPRFRSPSMLVIGVAGTELTAQERDWLQHDACAGVILFARNFASQAQVAELAAAIREAAPRPQLVCVDQEGGRVQRFREGYSALPPLRRFGERWRAGDRDGALQAAEAHAWLMAREVQASGVDLSFAPVVDLDRGNLAIGDRAFSDDPAVVAEFARAYVRGMHAAGMAATLKHFPGHGSVRADTHVDAAADPRTLEELRASDLLPFAAGIDAGADAVMVAHVSYPAIAPEPAGFSRRWIEEILRGELGFRGVVFSDDIGMKAALAAGGVAQRVHAHLDAGCDVVLVCHPQFVEEALKAVEGRALNTAALIGLIGRGALGWDGLIADGRYGETRRRLEGLA
;
A
#
# COMPACT_ATOMS: atom_id res chain seq x y z
N MET A 1 -18.94 -14.90 0.63
CA MET A 1 -17.81 -14.02 0.24
C MET A 1 -16.86 -14.86 -0.58
N ARG A 2 -16.22 -14.35 -1.65
CA ARG A 2 -15.15 -15.09 -2.33
C ARG A 2 -13.79 -14.50 -2.00
N ILE A 3 -12.83 -15.37 -1.70
CA ILE A 3 -11.42 -15.05 -1.52
C ILE A 3 -10.62 -15.82 -2.59
N ASP A 4 -10.00 -15.08 -3.50
CA ASP A 4 -9.09 -15.60 -4.53
C ASP A 4 -7.66 -15.53 -3.95
N ILE A 5 -6.96 -16.67 -3.83
CA ILE A 5 -5.66 -16.81 -3.15
C ILE A 5 -4.61 -17.40 -4.11
N TRP A 6 -3.51 -16.70 -4.33
CA TRP A 6 -2.34 -17.20 -5.05
C TRP A 6 -1.37 -17.85 -4.07
N SER A 7 -0.94 -19.07 -4.39
CA SER A 7 -0.18 -19.95 -3.50
C SER A 7 0.84 -20.78 -4.28
N ASP A 8 1.95 -21.15 -3.63
CA ASP A 8 2.92 -22.12 -4.14
C ASP A 8 3.18 -23.21 -3.10
N VAL A 9 3.34 -24.46 -3.52
CA VAL A 9 3.43 -25.62 -2.63
C VAL A 9 4.80 -25.76 -1.93
N VAL A 10 5.82 -25.05 -2.43
CA VAL A 10 7.12 -24.85 -1.75
C VAL A 10 7.19 -23.53 -0.97
N CYS A 11 6.07 -22.85 -0.75
CA CYS A 11 6.03 -21.65 0.09
C CYS A 11 5.61 -21.99 1.54
N PRO A 12 6.48 -21.81 2.55
CA PRO A 12 6.15 -22.17 3.93
C PRO A 12 5.01 -21.30 4.48
N TRP A 13 5.01 -20.02 4.10
CA TRP A 13 3.97 -19.05 4.43
C TRP A 13 2.61 -19.40 3.82
N CYS A 14 2.56 -20.13 2.70
CA CYS A 14 1.29 -20.60 2.14
C CYS A 14 0.68 -21.72 2.98
N TRP A 15 1.47 -22.67 3.50
CA TRP A 15 0.96 -23.71 4.39
C TRP A 15 0.49 -23.13 5.74
N ILE A 16 1.32 -22.27 6.34
CA ILE A 16 0.98 -21.51 7.56
C ILE A 16 -0.29 -20.66 7.35
N GLY A 17 -0.37 -19.94 6.22
CA GLY A 17 -1.52 -19.13 5.83
C GLY A 17 -2.80 -19.96 5.64
N LYS A 18 -2.70 -21.10 4.94
CA LYS A 18 -3.80 -22.06 4.77
C LYS A 18 -4.32 -22.54 6.13
N HIS A 19 -3.43 -22.96 7.02
CA HIS A 19 -3.79 -23.49 8.34
C HIS A 19 -4.48 -22.42 9.22
N ARG A 20 -3.91 -21.22 9.29
CA ARG A 20 -4.50 -20.06 9.99
C ARG A 20 -5.87 -19.70 9.44
N LEU A 21 -6.03 -19.66 8.11
CA LEU A 21 -7.29 -19.36 7.44
C LEU A 21 -8.35 -20.43 7.75
N ARG A 22 -7.99 -21.72 7.71
CA ARG A 22 -8.93 -22.81 8.04
C ARG A 22 -9.44 -22.68 9.48
N ARG A 23 -8.55 -22.48 10.45
CA ARG A 23 -8.91 -22.23 11.87
C ARG A 23 -9.75 -20.97 12.06
N ALA A 24 -9.56 -19.93 11.25
CA ALA A 24 -10.39 -18.74 11.27
C ALA A 24 -11.82 -19.00 10.73
N LEU A 25 -11.95 -19.76 9.64
CA LEU A 25 -13.25 -20.14 9.08
C LEU A 25 -14.02 -21.10 10.00
N GLU A 26 -13.33 -22.07 10.61
CA GLU A 26 -13.88 -22.95 11.66
C GLU A 26 -14.49 -22.13 12.82
N ARG A 27 -13.75 -21.14 13.34
CA ARG A 27 -14.22 -20.22 14.40
C ARG A 27 -15.40 -19.34 13.99
N LEU A 28 -15.59 -19.09 12.69
CA LEU A 28 -16.73 -18.33 12.16
C LEU A 28 -17.98 -19.20 11.92
N GLY A 29 -17.90 -20.53 12.05
CA GLY A 29 -19.03 -21.45 11.96
C GLY A 29 -19.86 -21.26 10.68
N PRO A 30 -21.20 -21.05 10.77
CA PRO A 30 -22.06 -20.82 9.60
C PRO A 30 -21.65 -19.60 8.74
N ALA A 31 -21.00 -18.59 9.32
CA ALA A 31 -20.48 -17.46 8.55
C ALA A 31 -19.19 -17.82 7.78
N GLY A 32 -18.37 -18.72 8.33
CA GLY A 32 -17.21 -19.30 7.65
C GLY A 32 -17.61 -20.20 6.48
N GLN A 33 -18.67 -20.99 6.65
CA GLN A 33 -19.27 -21.81 5.58
C GLN A 33 -19.81 -20.99 4.40
N ALA A 34 -20.06 -19.68 4.59
CA ALA A 34 -20.45 -18.77 3.52
C ALA A 34 -19.25 -18.14 2.77
N VAL A 35 -18.01 -18.62 3.01
CA VAL A 35 -16.79 -18.19 2.33
C VAL A 35 -16.37 -19.22 1.27
N GLU A 36 -16.38 -18.78 0.02
CA GLU A 36 -15.85 -19.50 -1.14
C GLU A 36 -14.33 -19.20 -1.23
N LEU A 37 -13.49 -20.19 -0.98
CA LEU A 37 -12.05 -20.10 -1.23
C LEU A 37 -11.74 -20.55 -2.65
N ARG A 38 -10.91 -19.80 -3.36
CA ARG A 38 -10.41 -20.17 -4.68
C ARG A 38 -8.89 -20.03 -4.74
N TRP A 39 -8.22 -21.17 -4.75
CA TRP A 39 -6.77 -21.24 -4.90
C TRP A 39 -6.34 -21.09 -6.37
N HIS A 40 -5.24 -20.37 -6.59
CA HIS A 40 -4.62 -20.13 -7.89
C HIS A 40 -3.13 -20.43 -7.80
N ALA A 41 -2.58 -21.02 -8.87
CA ALA A 41 -1.17 -21.38 -8.95
C ALA A 41 -0.25 -20.15 -8.96
N PHE A 42 0.88 -20.28 -8.27
CA PHE A 42 2.03 -19.38 -8.31
C PHE A 42 3.32 -20.21 -8.28
N GLN A 43 4.40 -19.72 -8.87
CA GLN A 43 5.72 -20.33 -8.74
C GLN A 43 6.70 -19.30 -8.16
N LEU A 44 7.27 -19.60 -6.99
CA LEU A 44 8.30 -18.79 -6.32
C LEU A 44 9.64 -18.77 -7.08
N ASP A 45 9.87 -19.80 -7.90
CA ASP A 45 10.92 -19.85 -8.90
C ASP A 45 10.37 -20.47 -10.20
N PRO A 46 9.93 -19.64 -11.15
CA PRO A 46 9.44 -20.11 -12.46
C PRO A 46 10.52 -20.74 -13.34
N GLU A 47 11.81 -20.50 -13.03
CA GLU A 47 12.96 -20.99 -13.79
C GLU A 47 13.56 -22.27 -13.15
N ALA A 48 12.94 -22.80 -12.10
CA ALA A 48 13.29 -24.10 -11.52
C ALA A 48 12.92 -25.24 -12.49
N GLY A 49 13.92 -26.07 -12.83
CA GLY A 49 13.73 -27.32 -13.57
C GLY A 49 13.29 -28.48 -12.67
N THR A 50 13.18 -29.68 -13.24
CA THR A 50 12.84 -30.92 -12.51
C THR A 50 14.05 -31.56 -11.80
N THR A 51 15.28 -31.20 -12.21
CA THR A 51 16.52 -31.63 -11.54
C THR A 51 16.58 -31.10 -10.11
N PRO A 52 16.69 -31.96 -9.09
CA PRO A 52 16.76 -31.51 -7.70
C PRO A 52 18.05 -30.75 -7.40
N VAL A 53 17.92 -29.59 -6.75
CA VAL A 53 19.02 -28.86 -6.10
C VAL A 53 18.73 -28.82 -4.59
N PRO A 54 19.69 -29.12 -3.69
CA PRO A 54 19.48 -29.03 -2.24
C PRO A 54 18.91 -27.67 -1.81
N LEU A 55 17.90 -27.66 -0.93
CA LEU A 55 17.22 -26.43 -0.52
C LEU A 55 18.18 -25.43 0.15
N ARG A 56 19.13 -25.92 0.96
CA ARG A 56 20.18 -25.09 1.58
C ARG A 56 21.07 -24.44 0.53
N GLU A 57 21.63 -25.18 -0.43
CA GLU A 57 22.41 -24.62 -1.55
C GLU A 57 21.62 -23.55 -2.34
N ALA A 58 20.36 -23.86 -2.68
CA ALA A 58 19.47 -22.93 -3.37
C ALA A 58 19.12 -21.67 -2.55
N TYR A 59 19.13 -21.76 -1.22
CA TYR A 59 18.92 -20.62 -0.32
C TYR A 59 20.20 -19.83 -0.10
N GLU A 60 21.37 -20.48 0.00
CA GLU A 60 22.67 -19.81 0.14
C GLU A 60 22.95 -18.90 -1.07
N ALA A 61 22.71 -19.40 -2.28
CA ALA A 61 22.81 -18.63 -3.52
C ALA A 61 21.77 -17.49 -3.64
N LYS A 62 20.60 -17.63 -2.98
CA LYS A 62 19.48 -16.67 -3.08
C LYS A 62 19.51 -15.59 -1.99
N PHE A 63 20.03 -15.91 -0.82
CA PHE A 63 19.99 -15.05 0.37
C PHE A 63 21.38 -14.62 0.86
N GLY A 64 22.47 -15.13 0.29
CA GLY A 64 23.82 -14.67 0.58
C GLY A 64 24.47 -15.41 1.76
N GLY A 65 24.60 -16.72 1.64
CA GLY A 65 25.45 -17.54 2.51
C GLY A 65 24.73 -18.42 3.54
N ARG A 66 25.53 -19.29 4.16
CA ARG A 66 25.08 -20.42 4.99
C ARG A 66 24.41 -20.02 6.29
N GLU A 67 25.06 -19.19 7.11
CA GLU A 67 24.52 -18.77 8.41
C GLU A 67 23.13 -18.14 8.30
N ARG A 68 22.95 -17.21 7.35
CA ARG A 68 21.65 -16.60 7.06
C ARG A 68 20.61 -17.60 6.54
N THR A 69 21.05 -18.62 5.81
CA THR A 69 20.20 -19.73 5.35
C THR A 69 19.72 -20.59 6.52
N GLU A 70 20.62 -20.97 7.44
CA GLU A 70 20.27 -21.69 8.67
C GLU A 70 19.28 -20.86 9.51
N GLN A 71 19.53 -19.56 9.68
CA GLN A 71 18.64 -18.64 10.41
C GLN A 71 17.23 -18.58 9.80
N ILE A 72 17.13 -18.41 8.48
CA ILE A 72 15.84 -18.39 7.76
C ILE A 72 15.09 -19.72 7.93
N LEU A 73 15.76 -20.86 7.78
CA LEU A 73 15.13 -22.18 7.90
C LEU A 73 14.70 -22.45 9.35
N ALA A 74 15.53 -22.13 10.34
CA ALA A 74 15.23 -22.28 11.76
C ALA A 74 14.03 -21.40 12.20
N GLN A 75 14.01 -20.12 11.79
CA GLN A 75 12.90 -19.20 12.10
C GLN A 75 11.59 -19.67 11.44
N THR A 76 11.66 -20.13 10.18
CA THR A 76 10.50 -20.67 9.47
C THR A 76 9.98 -21.94 10.15
N GLN A 77 10.88 -22.85 10.54
CA GLN A 77 10.57 -24.09 11.25
C GLN A 77 9.91 -23.82 12.61
N ALA A 78 10.46 -22.90 13.40
CA ALA A 78 9.88 -22.50 14.69
C ALA A 78 8.48 -21.90 14.50
N THR A 79 8.29 -21.03 13.51
CA THR A 79 6.99 -20.41 13.22
C THR A 79 5.95 -21.43 12.76
N GLY A 80 6.34 -22.40 11.94
CA GLY A 80 5.47 -23.51 11.52
C GLY A 80 5.08 -24.43 12.68
N ARG A 81 6.05 -24.82 13.51
CA ARG A 81 5.81 -25.66 14.70
C ARG A 81 4.92 -24.97 15.74
N ALA A 82 5.04 -23.65 15.90
CA ALA A 82 4.15 -22.86 16.77
C ALA A 82 2.67 -22.85 16.31
N GLU A 83 2.41 -23.05 15.01
CA GLU A 83 1.04 -23.26 14.49
C GLU A 83 0.58 -24.72 14.54
N GLY A 84 1.41 -25.65 15.06
CA GLY A 84 1.13 -27.09 15.08
C GLY A 84 1.44 -27.81 13.76
N LEU A 85 2.15 -27.17 12.82
CA LEU A 85 2.56 -27.79 11.56
C LEU A 85 3.92 -28.49 11.72
N PRO A 86 4.07 -29.75 11.26
CA PRO A 86 5.29 -30.55 11.48
C PRO A 86 6.42 -30.18 10.49
N PHE A 87 6.88 -28.94 10.51
CA PHE A 87 8.03 -28.50 9.71
C PHE A 87 9.33 -29.19 10.15
N ASP A 88 10.10 -29.72 9.20
CA ASP A 88 11.36 -30.42 9.41
C ASP A 88 12.28 -30.24 8.18
N PHE A 89 13.02 -29.12 8.13
CA PHE A 89 13.93 -28.75 7.03
C PHE A 89 15.25 -29.55 7.00
N ASP A 90 15.45 -30.45 7.94
CA ASP A 90 16.64 -31.30 8.02
C ASP A 90 16.41 -32.67 7.34
N ARG A 91 15.26 -32.82 6.65
CA ARG A 91 14.89 -33.98 5.83
C ARG A 91 15.47 -33.99 4.42
N GLY A 92 16.29 -33.00 4.06
CA GLY A 92 16.95 -32.94 2.75
C GLY A 92 16.04 -32.42 1.63
N GLN A 93 15.18 -31.45 1.92
CA GLN A 93 14.34 -30.77 0.94
C GLN A 93 15.15 -30.28 -0.28
N VAL A 94 14.47 -30.23 -1.43
CA VAL A 94 15.05 -29.80 -2.71
C VAL A 94 14.23 -28.71 -3.38
N ARG A 95 14.94 -27.79 -4.05
CA ARG A 95 14.39 -26.87 -5.05
C ARG A 95 14.15 -27.65 -6.35
N VAL A 96 12.91 -27.60 -6.82
CA VAL A 96 12.44 -28.13 -8.12
C VAL A 96 11.24 -27.33 -8.62
N SER A 97 10.86 -27.50 -9.89
CA SER A 97 9.65 -26.91 -10.45
C SER A 97 8.39 -27.46 -9.78
N THR A 98 7.51 -26.56 -9.33
CA THR A 98 6.18 -26.91 -8.78
C THR A 98 5.09 -27.03 -9.86
N PHE A 99 5.43 -26.90 -11.15
CA PHE A 99 4.44 -26.81 -12.23
C PHE A 99 3.49 -28.01 -12.31
N ASP A 100 4.01 -29.25 -12.22
CA ASP A 100 3.17 -30.47 -12.24
C ASP A 100 2.40 -30.69 -10.93
N ALA A 101 2.91 -30.20 -9.80
CA ALA A 101 2.15 -30.15 -8.54
C ALA A 101 0.95 -29.18 -8.66
N HIS A 102 1.11 -28.05 -9.34
CA HIS A 102 -0.01 -27.14 -9.64
C HIS A 102 -1.01 -27.72 -10.65
N ARG A 103 -0.55 -28.53 -11.62
CA ARG A 103 -1.44 -29.29 -12.51
C ARG A 103 -2.23 -30.36 -11.74
N LEU A 104 -1.60 -31.03 -10.77
CA LEU A 104 -2.27 -31.98 -9.88
C LEU A 104 -3.36 -31.29 -9.05
N LEU A 105 -3.09 -30.10 -8.49
CA LEU A 105 -4.09 -29.30 -7.78
C LEU A 105 -5.23 -28.83 -8.70
N TRP A 106 -4.94 -28.44 -9.93
CA TRP A 106 -5.96 -28.12 -10.94
C TRP A 106 -6.86 -29.33 -11.26
N LEU A 107 -6.29 -30.54 -11.35
CA LEU A 107 -7.05 -31.77 -11.59
C LEU A 107 -7.88 -32.17 -10.37
N ALA A 108 -7.28 -32.13 -9.18
CA ALA A 108 -7.97 -32.42 -7.91
C ALA A 108 -9.14 -31.45 -7.70
N GLY A 109 -9.01 -30.18 -8.08
CA GLY A 109 -10.10 -29.18 -8.04
C GLY A 109 -11.22 -29.40 -9.07
N ARG A 110 -11.17 -30.50 -9.85
CA ARG A 110 -12.17 -30.88 -10.86
C ARG A 110 -12.71 -32.30 -10.64
N GLU A 111 -11.87 -33.22 -10.18
CA GLU A 111 -12.15 -34.66 -10.13
C GLU A 111 -11.94 -35.29 -8.74
N GLY A 112 -11.61 -34.49 -7.71
CA GLY A 112 -11.35 -34.95 -6.34
C GLY A 112 -11.38 -33.82 -5.30
N ASP A 113 -10.42 -33.82 -4.37
CA ASP A 113 -10.24 -32.81 -3.33
C ASP A 113 -8.87 -32.11 -3.46
N ALA A 114 -8.89 -30.84 -3.88
CA ALA A 114 -7.69 -30.01 -4.00
C ALA A 114 -7.10 -29.54 -2.66
N ASP A 115 -7.90 -29.44 -1.59
CA ASP A 115 -7.40 -29.03 -0.28
C ASP A 115 -6.63 -30.18 0.36
N ALA A 116 -7.16 -31.41 0.26
CA ALA A 116 -6.47 -32.63 0.69
C ALA A 116 -5.21 -32.92 -0.12
N ALA A 117 -5.26 -32.81 -1.46
CA ALA A 117 -4.07 -32.92 -2.31
C ALA A 117 -3.01 -31.85 -1.97
N GLY A 118 -3.43 -30.61 -1.72
CA GLY A 118 -2.54 -29.52 -1.31
C GLY A 118 -1.92 -29.75 0.08
N GLU A 119 -2.68 -30.29 1.03
CA GLU A 119 -2.16 -30.67 2.34
C GLU A 119 -1.11 -31.79 2.25
N ALA A 120 -1.33 -32.77 1.36
CA ALA A 120 -0.36 -33.83 1.10
C ALA A 120 0.91 -33.30 0.43
N LEU A 121 0.81 -32.40 -0.56
CA LEU A 121 1.98 -31.76 -1.19
C LEU A 121 2.79 -30.92 -0.19
N PHE A 122 2.11 -30.12 0.65
CA PHE A 122 2.78 -29.34 1.70
C PHE A 122 3.51 -30.24 2.70
N ARG A 123 2.86 -31.32 3.18
CA ARG A 123 3.48 -32.27 4.13
C ARG A 123 4.65 -33.02 3.50
N ALA A 124 4.47 -33.52 2.27
CA ALA A 124 5.52 -34.21 1.53
C ALA A 124 6.79 -33.36 1.43
N HIS A 125 6.66 -32.07 1.10
CA HIS A 125 7.82 -31.17 1.07
C HIS A 125 8.33 -30.80 2.46
N PHE A 126 7.49 -30.20 3.32
CA PHE A 126 7.95 -29.53 4.55
C PHE A 126 8.15 -30.45 5.76
N ALA A 127 7.54 -31.63 5.79
CA ALA A 127 7.65 -32.58 6.90
C ALA A 127 8.40 -33.87 6.52
N GLU A 128 8.33 -34.28 5.25
CA GLU A 128 8.89 -35.55 4.78
C GLU A 128 10.14 -35.38 3.88
N GLY A 129 10.50 -34.14 3.50
CA GLY A 129 11.67 -33.83 2.66
C GLY A 129 11.53 -34.18 1.17
N ARG A 130 10.36 -34.65 0.73
CA ARG A 130 10.15 -35.27 -0.58
C ARG A 130 10.24 -34.26 -1.72
N ASN A 131 10.75 -34.76 -2.84
CA ASN A 131 10.82 -34.06 -4.11
C ASN A 131 9.42 -33.91 -4.73
N LEU A 132 8.95 -32.69 -4.99
CA LEU A 132 7.64 -32.44 -5.63
C LEU A 132 7.64 -32.61 -7.16
N ALA A 133 8.80 -32.82 -7.79
CA ALA A 133 8.92 -33.21 -9.19
C ALA A 133 9.08 -34.73 -9.37
N ASP A 134 9.11 -35.52 -8.29
CA ASP A 134 9.04 -36.98 -8.36
C ASP A 134 7.60 -37.45 -8.61
N PRO A 135 7.34 -38.22 -9.69
CA PRO A 135 6.02 -38.78 -9.96
C PRO A 135 5.43 -39.58 -8.79
N ARG A 136 6.22 -40.29 -7.96
CA ARG A 136 5.67 -41.03 -6.82
C ARG A 136 5.07 -40.09 -5.78
N THR A 137 5.72 -38.98 -5.50
CA THR A 137 5.21 -37.94 -4.58
C THR A 137 3.93 -37.28 -5.11
N LEU A 138 3.84 -37.05 -6.42
CA LEU A 138 2.61 -36.56 -7.06
C LEU A 138 1.48 -37.61 -7.07
N LEU A 139 1.81 -38.90 -7.19
CA LEU A 139 0.82 -40.00 -7.11
C LEU A 139 0.27 -40.17 -5.70
N ASP A 140 1.12 -40.14 -4.67
CA ASP A 140 0.69 -40.23 -3.27
C ASP A 140 -0.19 -39.03 -2.87
N ALA A 141 0.18 -37.82 -3.28
CA ALA A 141 -0.63 -36.62 -3.05
C ALA A 141 -1.94 -36.61 -3.84
N GLY A 142 -1.95 -37.16 -5.07
CA GLY A 142 -3.15 -37.34 -5.86
C GLY A 142 -4.13 -38.32 -5.22
N ALA A 143 -3.63 -39.43 -4.69
CA ALA A 143 -4.43 -40.40 -3.94
C ALA A 143 -5.02 -39.80 -2.65
N ALA A 144 -4.28 -38.94 -1.94
CA ALA A 144 -4.81 -38.17 -0.81
C ALA A 144 -5.93 -37.20 -1.22
N GLY A 145 -5.90 -36.67 -2.44
CA GLY A 145 -6.99 -35.92 -3.07
C GLY A 145 -8.07 -36.77 -3.73
N GLY A 146 -8.10 -38.10 -3.52
CA GLY A 146 -9.10 -39.01 -4.08
C GLY A 146 -8.90 -39.38 -5.57
N LEU A 147 -7.82 -38.94 -6.21
CA LEU A 147 -7.53 -39.26 -7.62
C LEU A 147 -6.87 -40.64 -7.75
N GLY A 148 -7.39 -41.48 -8.64
CA GLY A 148 -6.82 -42.80 -8.93
C GLY A 148 -5.44 -42.73 -9.60
N GLU A 149 -4.54 -43.66 -9.26
CA GLU A 149 -3.14 -43.66 -9.72
C GLU A 149 -3.01 -43.54 -11.25
N VAL A 150 -3.81 -44.32 -12.00
CA VAL A 150 -3.83 -44.30 -13.47
C VAL A 150 -4.20 -42.91 -14.02
N ARG A 151 -5.13 -42.21 -13.37
CA ARG A 151 -5.60 -40.88 -13.79
C ARG A 151 -4.51 -39.81 -13.58
N VAL A 152 -3.80 -39.89 -12.46
CA VAL A 152 -2.67 -38.99 -12.18
C VAL A 152 -1.48 -39.30 -13.11
N ARG A 153 -1.16 -40.57 -13.39
CA ARG A 153 -0.15 -40.92 -14.41
C ARG A 153 -0.51 -40.34 -15.78
N ALA A 154 -1.78 -40.43 -16.19
CA ALA A 154 -2.26 -39.86 -17.45
C ALA A 154 -2.17 -38.33 -17.51
N LEU A 155 -2.34 -37.62 -16.39
CA LEU A 155 -2.05 -36.19 -16.29
C LEU A 155 -0.56 -35.92 -16.56
N LEU A 156 0.34 -36.57 -15.80
CA LEU A 156 1.77 -36.27 -15.83
C LEU A 156 2.39 -36.48 -17.23
N VAL A 157 1.97 -37.50 -17.99
CA VAL A 157 2.48 -37.79 -19.33
C VAL A 157 1.77 -37.05 -20.48
N SER A 158 0.76 -36.24 -20.19
CA SER A 158 -0.01 -35.48 -21.20
C SER A 158 0.16 -33.96 -21.04
N GLY A 159 -0.39 -33.20 -22.00
CA GLY A 159 -0.45 -31.73 -21.93
C GLY A 159 -1.63 -31.16 -21.12
N GLU A 160 -2.42 -32.01 -20.45
CA GLU A 160 -3.67 -31.60 -19.78
C GLU A 160 -3.41 -30.64 -18.60
N GLY A 161 -4.26 -29.61 -18.44
CA GLY A 161 -4.11 -28.61 -17.37
C GLY A 161 -2.94 -27.62 -17.56
N MET A 162 -2.04 -27.84 -18.53
CA MET A 162 -0.88 -26.97 -18.74
C MET A 162 -1.29 -25.55 -19.17
N ALA A 163 -2.34 -25.41 -19.96
CA ALA A 163 -2.82 -24.11 -20.42
C ALA A 163 -3.46 -23.31 -19.27
N GLU A 164 -4.23 -23.99 -18.43
CA GLU A 164 -4.95 -23.45 -17.29
C GLU A 164 -4.00 -23.00 -16.17
N VAL A 165 -2.98 -23.80 -15.84
CA VAL A 165 -1.95 -23.41 -14.87
C VAL A 165 -1.12 -22.24 -15.44
N ARG A 166 -0.70 -22.27 -16.71
CA ARG A 166 -0.01 -21.13 -17.34
C ARG A 166 -0.86 -19.87 -17.36
N ALA A 167 -2.18 -19.97 -17.53
CA ALA A 167 -3.09 -18.83 -17.45
C ALA A 167 -3.18 -18.23 -16.03
N GLN A 168 -3.19 -19.06 -14.98
CA GLN A 168 -3.16 -18.58 -13.59
C GLN A 168 -1.83 -17.88 -13.26
N LEU A 169 -0.70 -18.44 -13.70
CA LEU A 169 0.63 -17.84 -13.56
C LEU A 169 0.74 -16.51 -14.33
N ALA A 170 0.19 -16.43 -15.54
CA ALA A 170 0.12 -15.20 -16.31
C ALA A 170 -0.81 -14.15 -15.66
N GLN A 171 -1.94 -14.58 -15.07
CA GLN A 171 -2.84 -13.71 -14.32
C GLN A 171 -2.15 -13.12 -13.08
N ALA A 172 -1.39 -13.93 -12.32
CA ALA A 172 -0.63 -13.44 -11.17
C ALA A 172 0.37 -12.35 -11.58
N ARG A 173 1.12 -12.57 -12.66
CA ARG A 173 2.04 -11.56 -13.23
C ARG A 173 1.29 -10.30 -13.68
N ALA A 174 0.13 -10.44 -14.33
CA ALA A 174 -0.69 -9.31 -14.78
C ALA A 174 -1.32 -8.50 -13.62
N PHE A 175 -1.54 -9.13 -12.47
CA PHE A 175 -1.97 -8.48 -11.22
C PHE A 175 -0.79 -7.95 -10.39
N GLY A 176 0.44 -7.99 -10.91
CA GLY A 176 1.64 -7.50 -10.21
C GLY A 176 2.06 -8.35 -9.01
N ILE A 177 1.53 -9.56 -8.84
CA ILE A 177 1.82 -10.45 -7.72
C ILE A 177 3.25 -10.98 -7.87
N ARG A 178 4.13 -10.61 -6.93
CA ARG A 178 5.56 -11.01 -6.87
C ARG A 178 5.90 -11.89 -5.66
N ALA A 179 4.93 -12.17 -4.79
CA ALA A 179 5.11 -12.97 -3.58
C ALA A 179 3.80 -13.68 -3.21
N VAL A 180 3.91 -14.77 -2.46
CA VAL A 180 2.78 -15.58 -1.96
C VAL A 180 2.97 -15.97 -0.49
N PRO A 181 1.90 -16.21 0.29
CA PRO A 181 0.48 -16.14 -0.11
C PRO A 181 0.03 -14.70 -0.37
N THR A 182 -0.67 -14.49 -1.48
CA THR A 182 -1.36 -13.23 -1.78
C THR A 182 -2.84 -13.54 -1.93
N SER A 183 -3.71 -12.77 -1.28
CA SER A 183 -5.17 -12.94 -1.41
C SER A 183 -5.82 -11.64 -1.87
N SER A 184 -6.91 -11.78 -2.63
CA SER A 184 -7.85 -10.70 -2.90
C SER A 184 -9.26 -11.20 -2.59
N SER A 185 -10.17 -10.29 -2.25
CA SER A 185 -11.57 -10.65 -2.03
C SER A 185 -12.49 -9.83 -2.92
N THR A 186 -13.56 -10.46 -3.42
CA THR A 186 -14.59 -9.77 -4.19
C THR A 186 -15.92 -9.82 -3.47
N ALA A 187 -16.38 -8.65 -3.03
CA ALA A 187 -17.73 -8.47 -2.53
C ALA A 187 -18.73 -8.60 -3.70
N ALA A 188 -19.53 -9.68 -3.69
CA ALA A 188 -20.44 -10.02 -4.78
C ALA A 188 -21.65 -9.08 -4.85
N SER A 189 -21.47 -7.90 -5.43
CA SER A 189 -22.54 -6.92 -5.67
C SER A 189 -23.58 -7.46 -6.66
N ARG A 190 -24.70 -7.99 -6.16
CA ARG A 190 -25.82 -8.54 -6.95
C ARG A 190 -26.65 -7.45 -7.67
N CYS A 191 -25.99 -6.60 -8.46
CA CYS A 191 -26.65 -5.55 -9.24
C CYS A 191 -27.28 -6.13 -10.52
N ARG A 192 -28.61 -6.35 -10.52
CA ARG A 192 -29.37 -6.87 -11.68
C ARG A 192 -29.54 -5.81 -12.78
N ALA A 193 -28.51 -5.60 -13.58
CA ALA A 193 -28.55 -4.69 -14.73
C ALA A 193 -29.51 -5.19 -15.84
N ARG A 194 -30.71 -4.60 -15.91
CA ARG A 194 -31.67 -4.80 -17.02
C ARG A 194 -31.11 -4.22 -18.34
N LYS A 195 -30.44 -5.04 -19.15
CA LYS A 195 -29.98 -4.66 -20.50
C LYS A 195 -31.17 -4.35 -21.43
N ARG A 196 -31.52 -3.07 -21.60
CA ARG A 196 -32.31 -2.60 -22.75
C ARG A 196 -31.43 -2.61 -24.00
N ARG A 197 -31.68 -3.53 -24.93
CA ARG A 197 -31.10 -3.48 -26.29
C ARG A 197 -31.78 -2.36 -27.10
N ARG A 198 -31.01 -1.65 -27.92
CA ARG A 198 -31.45 -1.04 -29.18
C ARG A 198 -30.53 -1.56 -30.29
N PRO A 199 -31.05 -1.90 -31.49
CA PRO A 199 -30.23 -2.42 -32.58
C PRO A 199 -29.53 -1.29 -33.34
N SER A 200 -28.35 -1.58 -33.88
CA SER A 200 -27.73 -0.81 -34.96
C SER A 200 -28.06 -1.44 -36.32
N SER A 201 -28.33 -0.62 -37.32
CA SER A 201 -28.57 -1.04 -38.71
C SER A 201 -27.30 -0.94 -39.56
N PRO A 202 -27.04 -1.86 -40.51
CA PRO A 202 -25.81 -1.87 -41.31
C PRO A 202 -25.89 -1.00 -42.57
N ARG A 203 -24.79 -0.29 -42.86
CA ARG A 203 -24.38 0.24 -44.17
C ARG A 203 -22.85 0.30 -44.18
N SER A 204 -22.11 0.10 -45.26
CA SER A 204 -22.34 -0.63 -46.52
C SER A 204 -20.96 -0.77 -47.20
N ARG A 205 -20.74 -1.78 -48.05
CA ARG A 205 -19.41 -2.12 -48.59
C ARG A 205 -18.76 -0.97 -49.38
N GLY A 206 -17.45 -0.82 -49.25
CA GLY A 206 -16.58 -0.03 -50.14
C GLY A 206 -15.24 -0.76 -50.31
N SER A 207 -14.74 -0.90 -51.54
CA SER A 207 -13.69 -1.87 -51.88
C SER A 207 -12.26 -1.31 -51.88
N ALA A 208 -11.42 -1.95 -51.09
CA ALA A 208 -10.03 -2.36 -51.35
C ALA A 208 -9.19 -1.66 -52.46
N CYS A 209 -7.95 -1.31 -52.10
CA CYS A 209 -6.79 -1.52 -52.96
C CYS A 209 -5.57 -1.95 -52.12
N ARG A 210 -4.63 -2.72 -52.69
CA ARG A 210 -3.40 -3.20 -52.03
C ARG A 210 -2.17 -2.49 -52.59
N ARG A 211 -1.17 -2.17 -51.75
CA ARG A 211 0.28 -2.29 -52.08
C ARG A 211 1.18 -2.10 -50.85
N ARG A 212 2.28 -2.85 -50.85
CA ARG A 212 3.47 -2.86 -49.96
C ARG A 212 4.55 -3.66 -50.73
N PRO A 213 5.84 -3.60 -50.36
CA PRO A 213 6.63 -2.45 -49.90
C PRO A 213 7.91 -2.30 -50.78
N ARG A 214 8.85 -1.40 -50.43
CA ARG A 214 10.30 -1.58 -50.68
C ARG A 214 11.12 -0.71 -49.71
N ALA A 215 12.44 -0.91 -49.67
CA ALA A 215 13.33 -0.47 -48.59
C ALA A 215 14.70 0.02 -49.10
N GLY A 216 15.52 0.55 -48.19
CA GLY A 216 16.87 1.12 -48.44
C GLY A 216 16.87 2.66 -48.42
N THR A 217 17.95 3.36 -48.02
CA THR A 217 19.23 2.91 -47.44
C THR A 217 19.93 4.10 -46.73
N ARG A 218 20.85 3.83 -45.78
CA ARG A 218 21.80 4.83 -45.23
C ARG A 218 23.01 5.00 -46.19
N PRO A 219 23.72 6.15 -46.16
CA PRO A 219 24.96 6.27 -45.35
C PRO A 219 25.01 7.57 -44.51
N ALA A 220 26.19 8.05 -44.09
CA ALA A 220 26.33 8.97 -42.95
C ALA A 220 27.36 10.12 -43.10
N GLY A 221 26.98 11.32 -42.62
CA GLY A 221 27.83 12.39 -42.06
C GLY A 221 28.87 13.09 -42.97
N PRO A 222 29.70 14.00 -42.41
CA PRO A 222 29.56 14.71 -41.12
C PRO A 222 29.89 16.24 -41.17
N THR A 223 29.98 16.88 -40.00
CA THR A 223 30.71 18.13 -39.67
C THR A 223 30.21 19.52 -40.13
N ALA A 224 30.71 20.54 -39.41
CA ALA A 224 30.73 22.00 -39.65
C ALA A 224 29.55 22.88 -39.20
N ALA A 225 29.80 23.58 -38.08
CA ALA A 225 29.35 24.94 -37.76
C ALA A 225 30.62 25.79 -37.53
N PRO A 226 30.60 27.10 -37.18
CA PRO A 226 29.47 28.03 -37.05
C PRO A 226 29.66 29.37 -37.82
N SER A 227 28.68 30.28 -37.78
CA SER A 227 28.97 31.70 -37.53
C SER A 227 27.74 32.58 -37.23
N GLU A 228 27.97 33.44 -36.24
CA GLU A 228 27.38 34.72 -35.91
C GLU A 228 26.64 35.51 -37.03
N ARG A 229 25.55 36.21 -36.64
CA ARG A 229 25.65 37.65 -36.31
C ARG A 229 24.38 38.17 -35.62
N ALA A 230 24.58 39.08 -34.66
CA ALA A 230 23.50 39.74 -33.93
C ALA A 230 23.07 41.03 -34.64
N TRP A 231 21.79 41.39 -34.50
CA TRP A 231 21.31 42.77 -34.60
C TRP A 231 20.51 43.15 -33.35
N ARG A 232 20.50 44.45 -33.02
CA ARG A 232 20.22 44.99 -31.67
C ARG A 232 19.44 46.31 -31.79
N LYS A 233 18.72 46.68 -30.71
CA LYS A 233 17.95 47.94 -30.50
C LYS A 233 16.52 47.85 -31.08
N LYS A 234 15.48 48.47 -30.51
CA LYS A 234 15.35 49.27 -29.26
C LYS A 234 13.86 49.33 -28.81
N ARG A 235 13.65 49.76 -27.55
CA ARG A 235 12.59 50.65 -26.98
C ARG A 235 11.52 51.23 -27.95
N SER A 236 10.28 51.61 -27.59
CA SER A 236 9.37 51.50 -26.40
C SER A 236 8.11 52.39 -26.70
N ALA A 237 7.06 52.68 -25.89
CA ALA A 237 6.65 52.43 -24.49
C ALA A 237 5.12 52.73 -24.30
N ARG A 238 4.56 52.46 -23.10
CA ARG A 238 3.30 53.00 -22.50
C ARG A 238 1.93 52.56 -23.10
N GLY A 239 0.97 52.27 -22.20
CA GLY A 239 -0.50 52.29 -22.44
C GLY A 239 -1.13 53.57 -21.85
N PRO A 240 -2.31 53.56 -21.19
CA PRO A 240 -3.32 52.49 -21.03
C PRO A 240 -4.81 52.95 -21.21
N ALA A 241 -5.76 52.00 -21.32
CA ALA A 241 -7.22 52.19 -21.18
C ALA A 241 -7.92 50.79 -21.16
N ARG A 242 -9.10 50.55 -20.58
CA ARG A 242 -10.01 51.33 -19.70
C ARG A 242 -10.85 50.35 -18.87
N GLU A 243 -11.50 50.82 -17.81
CA GLU A 243 -12.30 50.00 -16.88
C GLU A 243 -13.79 50.39 -16.86
N ALA A 244 -14.60 49.57 -16.17
CA ALA A 244 -15.95 49.83 -15.62
C ALA A 244 -17.16 49.95 -16.58
N GLY A 245 -18.16 49.08 -16.32
CA GLY A 245 -19.57 49.23 -16.72
C GLY A 245 -20.45 48.58 -15.65
N ARG A 246 -21.42 49.31 -15.08
CA ARG A 246 -22.20 48.90 -13.88
C ARG A 246 -23.62 48.43 -14.21
N ALA A 247 -24.06 47.46 -13.39
CA ALA A 247 -25.42 47.25 -12.86
C ALA A 247 -26.63 47.19 -13.83
N GLY A 248 -27.41 46.09 -13.70
CA GLY A 248 -28.81 46.01 -14.13
C GLY A 248 -29.63 45.23 -13.09
N THR A 249 -30.61 45.86 -12.46
CA THR A 249 -31.48 45.26 -11.44
C THR A 249 -32.73 44.64 -12.09
N GLY A 250 -33.23 43.51 -11.56
CA GLY A 250 -34.24 42.70 -12.25
C GLY A 250 -35.10 41.80 -11.37
N ALA A 251 -35.57 42.29 -10.22
CA ALA A 251 -36.44 41.50 -9.33
C ALA A 251 -37.86 41.33 -9.92
N ARG A 252 -38.34 40.08 -10.06
CA ARG A 252 -39.77 39.77 -10.24
C ARG A 252 -40.25 38.73 -9.23
N ARG A 253 -41.29 39.10 -8.47
CA ARG A 253 -42.01 38.24 -7.51
C ARG A 253 -43.19 37.51 -8.20
N LEU A 254 -43.82 36.62 -7.43
CA LEU A 254 -45.15 36.00 -7.63
C LEU A 254 -45.17 34.86 -8.67
N ARG A 255 -45.81 33.71 -8.43
CA ARG A 255 -46.98 33.45 -7.56
C ARG A 255 -46.88 32.16 -6.73
N ARG A 256 -47.41 32.18 -5.50
CA ARG A 256 -47.84 30.97 -4.78
C ARG A 256 -49.06 30.35 -5.47
N ARG A 257 -49.19 29.02 -5.46
CA ARG A 257 -50.50 28.32 -5.47
C ARG A 257 -50.53 27.24 -4.38
N ARG A 258 -51.54 27.31 -3.50
CA ARG A 258 -51.93 26.23 -2.57
C ARG A 258 -53.06 25.42 -3.20
N ARG A 259 -53.03 24.08 -3.05
CA ARG A 259 -54.13 23.08 -3.15
C ARG A 259 -53.49 21.69 -3.18
N THR A 260 -53.98 20.62 -2.53
CA THR A 260 -54.96 20.49 -1.41
C THR A 260 -54.70 19.13 -0.72
N ARG A 261 -55.17 18.92 0.52
CA ARG A 261 -55.14 17.58 1.15
C ARG A 261 -56.11 16.63 0.44
N CYS A 262 -55.72 15.36 0.30
CA CYS A 262 -56.62 14.21 0.27
C CYS A 262 -55.95 12.97 0.89
N ARG A 263 -56.68 12.25 1.75
CA ARG A 263 -56.39 10.89 2.24
C ARG A 263 -57.74 10.18 2.35
N PRO A 264 -57.88 8.98 1.77
CA PRO A 264 -58.26 7.79 2.54
C PRO A 264 -57.33 6.60 2.18
N ARG A 265 -57.39 5.42 2.80
CA ARG A 265 -58.15 4.92 3.97
C ARG A 265 -57.25 3.93 4.74
N ALA A 266 -57.63 3.55 5.95
CA ALA A 266 -56.88 2.57 6.74
C ALA A 266 -57.31 1.12 6.47
N VAL A 267 -56.40 0.17 6.71
CA VAL A 267 -56.70 -1.24 6.99
C VAL A 267 -56.00 -1.57 8.31
N SER A 268 -56.68 -2.27 9.22
CA SER A 268 -56.15 -2.60 10.55
C SER A 268 -55.50 -3.98 10.58
N ARG A 269 -54.61 -4.20 11.56
CA ARG A 269 -54.52 -5.45 12.36
C ARG A 269 -53.59 -5.29 13.57
N PHE A 270 -54.07 -5.79 14.71
CA PHE A 270 -53.37 -6.29 15.90
C PHE A 270 -52.09 -5.61 16.43
N ARG A 271 -52.18 -5.12 17.67
CA ARG A 271 -51.06 -5.05 18.64
C ARG A 271 -51.06 -6.31 19.52
N PRO A 272 -49.92 -7.00 19.72
CA PRO A 272 -49.59 -7.66 20.97
C PRO A 272 -48.95 -6.67 21.95
N SER A 273 -49.00 -6.95 23.26
CA SER A 273 -48.31 -6.15 24.28
C SER A 273 -46.83 -6.54 24.35
N ALA A 274 -45.92 -5.56 24.20
CA ALA A 274 -44.49 -5.77 24.39
C ALA A 274 -44.13 -5.49 25.86
N ARG A 275 -43.74 -6.53 26.60
CA ARG A 275 -43.06 -6.35 27.90
C ARG A 275 -41.72 -5.67 27.64
N GLN A 276 -41.36 -4.69 28.47
CA GLN A 276 -40.05 -4.04 28.39
C GLN A 276 -38.98 -4.99 28.96
N CYS A 277 -38.13 -5.53 28.09
CA CYS A 277 -36.82 -6.02 28.51
C CYS A 277 -35.85 -4.82 28.61
N PRO A 278 -34.99 -4.74 29.63
CA PRO A 278 -33.95 -3.71 29.68
C PRO A 278 -33.00 -3.88 28.49
N ALA A 279 -32.58 -2.77 27.89
CA ALA A 279 -31.71 -2.79 26.72
C ALA A 279 -30.29 -3.21 27.12
N ALA A 280 -29.95 -4.49 26.90
CA ALA A 280 -28.57 -4.94 26.94
C ALA A 280 -27.76 -4.15 25.91
N SER A 281 -26.77 -3.38 26.37
CA SER A 281 -25.92 -2.58 25.50
C SER A 281 -25.03 -3.48 24.67
N SER A 282 -25.34 -3.62 23.37
CA SER A 282 -24.45 -4.30 22.41
C SER A 282 -23.03 -3.73 22.54
N PRO A 283 -21.98 -4.58 22.61
CA PRO A 283 -20.62 -4.08 22.62
C PRO A 283 -20.37 -3.29 21.35
N ARG A 284 -20.10 -1.99 21.48
CA ARG A 284 -19.62 -1.18 20.36
C ARG A 284 -18.31 -1.79 19.91
N PHE A 285 -18.23 -2.26 18.66
CA PHE A 285 -16.97 -2.60 18.03
C PHE A 285 -16.09 -1.35 18.06
N ARG A 286 -15.14 -1.29 19.00
CA ARG A 286 -14.11 -0.25 19.03
C ARG A 286 -13.18 -0.46 17.86
N SER A 287 -12.75 0.62 17.21
CA SER A 287 -11.69 0.57 16.20
C SER A 287 -10.48 -0.19 16.78
N PRO A 288 -9.86 -1.10 16.02
CA PRO A 288 -8.63 -1.73 16.48
C PRO A 288 -7.52 -0.70 16.56
N SER A 289 -6.66 -0.80 17.56
CA SER A 289 -5.68 0.22 17.91
C SER A 289 -4.24 -0.28 17.82
N MET A 290 -3.44 0.38 16.99
CA MET A 290 -1.99 0.18 16.95
C MET A 290 -1.26 1.50 17.23
N LEU A 291 -0.07 1.42 17.82
CA LEU A 291 0.82 2.56 18.05
C LEU A 291 2.12 2.37 17.25
N VAL A 292 2.64 3.47 16.71
CA VAL A 292 4.04 3.55 16.24
C VAL A 292 4.77 4.59 17.09
N ILE A 293 5.83 4.16 17.75
CA ILE A 293 6.49 4.89 18.83
C ILE A 293 7.81 5.51 18.38
N GLY A 294 8.22 6.62 18.99
CA GLY A 294 9.57 7.17 18.82
C GLY A 294 10.53 6.62 19.87
N VAL A 295 11.77 6.33 19.46
CA VAL A 295 12.89 5.98 20.36
C VAL A 295 13.86 7.16 20.56
N ALA A 296 14.64 7.15 21.63
CA ALA A 296 15.39 8.30 22.14
C ALA A 296 16.68 8.59 21.35
N GLY A 297 17.50 7.57 21.10
CA GLY A 297 18.85 7.70 20.50
C GLY A 297 19.13 6.71 19.36
N THR A 298 20.41 6.45 19.12
CA THR A 298 20.91 5.55 18.06
C THR A 298 20.79 4.06 18.38
N GLU A 299 20.50 3.71 19.64
CA GLU A 299 20.40 2.36 20.17
C GLU A 299 19.15 2.23 21.06
N LEU A 300 18.67 1.00 21.29
CA LEU A 300 17.53 0.74 22.16
C LEU A 300 17.94 0.57 23.62
N THR A 301 17.40 1.43 24.49
CA THR A 301 17.45 1.23 25.95
C THR A 301 16.64 0.00 26.38
N ALA A 302 16.89 -0.50 27.59
CA ALA A 302 16.11 -1.59 28.17
C ALA A 302 14.60 -1.29 28.24
N GLN A 303 14.22 -0.03 28.52
CA GLN A 303 12.83 0.39 28.61
C GLN A 303 12.14 0.44 27.23
N GLU A 304 12.86 0.77 26.17
CA GLU A 304 12.32 0.73 24.81
C GLU A 304 12.18 -0.71 24.29
N ARG A 305 13.08 -1.62 24.70
CA ARG A 305 12.94 -3.07 24.43
C ARG A 305 11.73 -3.68 25.15
N ASP A 306 11.41 -3.21 26.35
CA ASP A 306 10.17 -3.56 27.08
C ASP A 306 8.92 -3.04 26.36
N TRP A 307 8.90 -1.76 25.96
CA TRP A 307 7.80 -1.18 25.17
C TRP A 307 7.52 -1.93 23.85
N LEU A 308 8.56 -2.43 23.18
CA LEU A 308 8.46 -3.21 21.94
C LEU A 308 7.84 -4.61 22.13
N GLN A 309 7.76 -5.14 23.35
CA GLN A 309 7.03 -6.38 23.62
C GLN A 309 5.50 -6.19 23.54
N HIS A 310 5.02 -5.02 23.95
CA HIS A 310 3.60 -4.74 24.17
C HIS A 310 2.75 -4.95 22.91
N ASP A 311 1.59 -5.59 23.06
CA ASP A 311 0.76 -6.05 21.94
C ASP A 311 0.28 -4.95 20.98
N ALA A 312 0.10 -3.73 21.47
CA ALA A 312 -0.27 -2.58 20.64
C ALA A 312 0.92 -1.87 19.95
N CYS A 313 2.18 -2.23 20.27
CA CYS A 313 3.34 -1.68 19.58
C CYS A 313 3.50 -2.34 18.20
N ALA A 314 3.26 -1.56 17.15
CA ALA A 314 3.33 -2.02 15.76
C ALA A 314 4.60 -1.61 15.02
N GLY A 315 5.35 -0.64 15.54
CA GLY A 315 6.52 -0.13 14.85
C GLY A 315 7.18 1.05 15.55
N VAL A 316 8.28 1.50 14.95
CA VAL A 316 9.10 2.61 15.44
C VAL A 316 9.28 3.64 14.33
N ILE A 317 9.11 4.92 14.67
CA ILE A 317 9.45 6.05 13.79
C ILE A 317 10.81 6.64 14.19
N LEU A 318 11.71 6.72 13.21
CA LEU A 318 13.07 7.21 13.34
C LEU A 318 13.20 8.68 12.89
N PHE A 319 13.97 9.43 13.65
CA PHE A 319 14.30 10.84 13.43
C PHE A 319 15.83 11.03 13.30
N ALA A 320 16.27 12.26 13.04
CA ALA A 320 17.70 12.59 12.95
C ALA A 320 18.48 12.27 14.25
N ARG A 321 17.82 12.27 15.42
CA ARG A 321 18.41 11.85 16.72
C ARG A 321 18.75 10.36 16.79
N ASN A 322 18.21 9.55 15.87
CA ASN A 322 18.38 8.09 15.81
C ASN A 322 19.37 7.68 14.70
N PHE A 323 20.08 8.65 14.10
CA PHE A 323 20.96 8.48 12.95
C PHE A 323 22.39 8.90 13.28
N ALA A 324 23.33 7.98 13.12
CA ALA A 324 24.77 8.21 13.08
C ALA A 324 25.40 7.69 11.78
N SER A 325 24.96 6.54 11.25
CA SER A 325 25.45 5.99 9.98
C SER A 325 24.46 5.03 9.33
N GLN A 326 24.74 4.61 8.08
CA GLN A 326 23.97 3.57 7.39
C GLN A 326 24.00 2.23 8.13
N ALA A 327 25.17 1.82 8.64
CA ALA A 327 25.33 0.58 9.41
C ALA A 327 24.56 0.64 10.73
N GLN A 328 24.69 1.74 11.48
CA GLN A 328 23.99 1.92 12.76
C GLN A 328 22.46 1.94 12.58
N VAL A 329 21.92 2.49 11.48
CA VAL A 329 20.46 2.39 11.22
C VAL A 329 20.04 0.96 10.93
N ALA A 330 20.85 0.18 10.20
CA ALA A 330 20.57 -1.24 9.96
C ALA A 330 20.63 -2.08 11.26
N GLU A 331 21.60 -1.79 12.13
CA GLU A 331 21.73 -2.41 13.46
C GLU A 331 20.54 -2.04 14.36
N LEU A 332 20.13 -0.76 14.41
CA LEU A 332 18.96 -0.30 15.14
C LEU A 332 17.66 -0.93 14.60
N ALA A 333 17.50 -1.00 13.27
CA ALA A 333 16.35 -1.65 12.64
C ALA A 333 16.31 -3.16 12.89
N ALA A 334 17.46 -3.83 13.00
CA ALA A 334 17.54 -5.22 13.42
C ALA A 334 17.15 -5.38 14.91
N ALA A 335 17.72 -4.56 15.79
CA ALA A 335 17.43 -4.58 17.23
C ALA A 335 15.95 -4.32 17.55
N ILE A 336 15.28 -3.43 16.79
CA ILE A 336 13.83 -3.19 16.89
C ILE A 336 13.00 -4.43 16.56
N ARG A 337 13.45 -5.23 15.57
CA ARG A 337 12.74 -6.45 15.13
C ARG A 337 13.07 -7.65 16.02
N GLU A 338 14.26 -7.69 16.62
CA GLU A 338 14.66 -8.67 17.64
C GLU A 338 13.91 -8.44 18.96
N ALA A 339 13.82 -7.18 19.41
CA ALA A 339 13.20 -6.80 20.67
C ALA A 339 11.65 -6.83 20.68
N ALA A 340 11.01 -7.46 19.68
CA ALA A 340 9.55 -7.52 19.55
C ALA A 340 9.07 -8.93 19.16
N PRO A 341 7.98 -9.46 19.77
CA PRO A 341 7.47 -10.80 19.46
C PRO A 341 6.65 -10.86 18.15
N ARG A 342 6.58 -9.76 17.39
CA ARG A 342 5.80 -9.60 16.15
C ARG A 342 6.57 -8.71 15.17
N PRO A 343 6.39 -8.87 13.85
CA PRO A 343 6.99 -7.97 12.85
C PRO A 343 6.65 -6.50 13.13
N GLN A 344 7.67 -5.71 13.43
CA GLN A 344 7.58 -4.26 13.62
C GLN A 344 7.75 -3.52 12.29
N LEU A 345 7.01 -2.43 12.10
CA LEU A 345 7.15 -1.48 11.00
C LEU A 345 8.18 -0.40 11.36
N VAL A 346 9.31 -0.32 10.65
CA VAL A 346 10.32 0.73 10.87
C VAL A 346 10.07 1.89 9.89
N CYS A 347 9.84 3.10 10.41
CA CYS A 347 9.38 4.27 9.65
C CYS A 347 10.38 5.45 9.71
N VAL A 348 10.33 6.36 8.74
CA VAL A 348 11.10 7.62 8.72
C VAL A 348 10.38 8.72 7.91
N ASP A 349 10.69 10.00 8.16
CA ASP A 349 10.36 11.10 7.23
C ASP A 349 11.53 11.36 6.26
N GLN A 350 11.67 10.55 5.21
CA GLN A 350 12.65 10.77 4.16
C GLN A 350 11.91 11.32 2.93
N GLU A 351 11.64 12.63 2.92
CA GLU A 351 10.91 13.34 1.85
C GLU A 351 11.84 14.04 0.86
N GLY A 352 13.02 14.47 1.31
CA GLY A 352 13.96 15.31 0.56
C GLY A 352 14.03 16.76 1.06
N GLY A 353 14.96 17.53 0.48
CA GLY A 353 15.24 18.92 0.84
C GLY A 353 15.57 19.08 2.32
N ARG A 354 14.78 19.90 3.03
CA ARG A 354 14.89 20.08 4.48
C ARG A 354 14.33 18.90 5.29
N VAL A 355 13.38 18.12 4.75
CA VAL A 355 12.81 16.94 5.42
C VAL A 355 13.47 15.66 4.92
N GLN A 356 14.76 15.56 5.22
CA GLN A 356 15.58 14.38 5.03
C GLN A 356 16.29 14.11 6.36
N ARG A 357 15.99 12.97 7.01
CA ARG A 357 16.58 12.60 8.32
C ARG A 357 17.97 12.00 8.14
N PHE A 358 18.11 11.06 7.21
CA PHE A 358 19.38 10.40 6.94
C PHE A 358 20.09 11.10 5.78
N ARG A 359 21.30 11.62 6.02
CA ARG A 359 22.02 12.47 5.06
C ARG A 359 23.39 11.92 4.68
N GLU A 360 24.23 11.59 5.67
CA GLU A 360 25.58 11.11 5.40
C GLU A 360 25.57 9.68 4.80
N GLY A 361 26.26 9.49 3.67
CA GLY A 361 26.22 8.27 2.85
C GLY A 361 25.00 8.16 1.91
N TYR A 362 23.87 8.78 2.25
CA TYR A 362 22.65 8.81 1.43
C TYR A 362 22.78 9.80 0.27
N SER A 363 21.89 9.71 -0.71
CA SER A 363 21.80 10.72 -1.77
C SER A 363 21.23 12.03 -1.22
N ALA A 364 21.75 13.17 -1.71
CA ALA A 364 21.11 14.46 -1.49
C ALA A 364 19.82 14.52 -2.31
N LEU A 365 18.68 14.43 -1.64
CA LEU A 365 17.36 14.39 -2.28
C LEU A 365 16.81 15.82 -2.44
N PRO A 366 16.49 16.30 -3.65
CA PRO A 366 15.92 17.65 -3.85
C PRO A 366 14.57 17.86 -3.14
N PRO A 367 14.22 19.09 -2.73
CA PRO A 367 12.87 19.42 -2.28
C PRO A 367 11.86 19.29 -3.43
N LEU A 368 10.66 18.77 -3.14
CA LEU A 368 9.69 18.37 -4.16
C LEU A 368 9.23 19.52 -5.09
N ARG A 369 9.30 20.77 -4.62
CA ARG A 369 9.10 21.98 -5.43
C ARG A 369 9.96 22.00 -6.72
N ARG A 370 11.16 21.43 -6.72
CA ARG A 370 12.06 21.38 -7.90
C ARG A 370 11.43 20.68 -9.10
N PHE A 371 10.62 19.66 -8.88
CA PHE A 371 9.91 18.97 -9.95
C PHE A 371 8.79 19.85 -10.51
N GLY A 372 8.08 20.61 -9.66
CA GLY A 372 7.12 21.62 -10.09
C GLY A 372 7.74 22.80 -10.83
N GLU A 373 8.93 23.26 -10.43
CA GLU A 373 9.73 24.26 -11.16
C GLU A 373 10.06 23.76 -12.58
N ARG A 374 10.54 22.51 -12.71
CA ARG A 374 10.81 21.87 -14.01
C ARG A 374 9.55 21.70 -14.88
N TRP A 375 8.42 21.32 -14.28
CA TRP A 375 7.13 21.24 -14.96
C TRP A 375 6.66 22.61 -15.47
N ARG A 376 6.76 23.66 -14.65
CA ARG A 376 6.43 25.05 -15.04
C ARG A 376 7.36 25.58 -16.14
N ALA A 377 8.61 25.13 -16.19
CA ALA A 377 9.55 25.43 -17.28
C ALA A 377 9.22 24.72 -18.62
N GLY A 378 8.23 23.81 -18.64
CA GLY A 378 7.70 23.16 -19.85
C GLY A 378 8.07 21.69 -20.00
N ASP A 379 9.08 21.20 -19.27
CA ASP A 379 9.49 19.78 -19.31
C ASP A 379 8.64 18.93 -18.35
N ARG A 380 7.40 18.69 -18.75
CA ARG A 380 6.40 17.93 -17.96
C ARG A 380 6.79 16.47 -17.77
N ASP A 381 7.13 15.79 -18.87
CA ASP A 381 7.46 14.36 -18.85
C ASP A 381 8.77 14.11 -18.09
N GLY A 382 9.79 14.95 -18.28
CA GLY A 382 11.04 14.89 -17.53
C GLY A 382 10.87 15.24 -16.05
N ALA A 383 9.92 16.13 -15.70
CA ALA A 383 9.58 16.39 -14.30
C ALA A 383 8.90 15.18 -13.62
N LEU A 384 7.90 14.56 -14.28
CA LEU A 384 7.24 13.36 -13.74
C LEU A 384 8.22 12.19 -13.61
N GLN A 385 9.07 11.97 -14.63
CA GLN A 385 10.12 10.95 -14.57
C GLN A 385 11.14 11.22 -13.45
N ALA A 386 11.48 12.49 -13.19
CA ALA A 386 12.39 12.86 -12.10
C ALA A 386 11.73 12.65 -10.72
N ALA A 387 10.44 12.94 -10.56
CA ALA A 387 9.71 12.66 -9.33
C ALA A 387 9.55 11.14 -9.07
N GLU A 388 9.27 10.34 -10.10
CA GLU A 388 9.20 8.88 -10.00
C GLU A 388 10.59 8.25 -9.71
N ALA A 389 11.64 8.80 -10.30
CA ALA A 389 13.04 8.46 -10.01
C ALA A 389 13.43 8.80 -8.55
N HIS A 390 13.04 9.97 -8.06
CA HIS A 390 13.28 10.42 -6.69
C HIS A 390 12.60 9.50 -5.66
N ALA A 391 11.31 9.24 -5.87
CA ALA A 391 10.53 8.32 -5.06
C ALA A 391 11.18 6.92 -4.98
N TRP A 392 11.66 6.40 -6.11
CA TRP A 392 12.35 5.12 -6.18
C TRP A 392 13.69 5.13 -5.42
N LEU A 393 14.55 6.13 -5.67
CA LEU A 393 15.87 6.25 -5.05
C LEU A 393 15.76 6.34 -3.52
N MET A 394 14.92 7.25 -3.04
CA MET A 394 14.63 7.45 -1.62
C MET A 394 14.17 6.15 -0.97
N ALA A 395 13.20 5.46 -1.57
CA ALA A 395 12.66 4.22 -1.03
C ALA A 395 13.71 3.11 -0.98
N ARG A 396 14.54 2.95 -2.02
CA ARG A 396 15.61 1.94 -2.04
C ARG A 396 16.70 2.21 -1.00
N GLU A 397 17.12 3.46 -0.83
CA GLU A 397 18.17 3.81 0.14
C GLU A 397 17.74 3.54 1.59
N VAL A 398 16.51 3.90 1.99
CA VAL A 398 16.05 3.60 3.37
C VAL A 398 15.79 2.11 3.57
N GLN A 399 15.32 1.39 2.53
CA GLN A 399 15.17 -0.07 2.58
C GLN A 399 16.51 -0.81 2.67
N ALA A 400 17.58 -0.31 2.05
CA ALA A 400 18.93 -0.87 2.19
C ALA A 400 19.47 -0.79 3.63
N SER A 401 18.96 0.17 4.42
CA SER A 401 19.19 0.30 5.87
C SER A 401 18.13 -0.41 6.74
N GLY A 402 17.31 -1.28 6.17
CA GLY A 402 16.31 -2.05 6.90
C GLY A 402 15.05 -1.28 7.35
N VAL A 403 14.83 -0.06 6.83
CA VAL A 403 13.63 0.74 7.13
C VAL A 403 12.50 0.42 6.12
N ASP A 404 11.30 0.16 6.61
CA ASP A 404 10.18 -0.34 5.80
C ASP A 404 9.51 0.77 4.97
N LEU A 405 9.30 1.93 5.60
CA LEU A 405 8.39 2.97 5.13
C LEU A 405 8.99 4.37 5.31
N SER A 406 8.99 5.16 4.24
CA SER A 406 9.07 6.62 4.36
C SER A 406 7.66 7.20 4.32
N PHE A 407 7.34 8.13 5.23
CA PHE A 407 6.08 8.87 5.22
C PHE A 407 6.06 9.91 4.10
N ALA A 408 5.93 9.45 2.85
CA ALA A 408 5.92 10.24 1.63
C ALA A 408 4.94 9.63 0.60
N PRO A 409 4.44 10.41 -0.38
CA PRO A 409 4.69 11.83 -0.64
C PRO A 409 3.88 12.82 0.22
N VAL A 410 4.44 14.02 0.38
CA VAL A 410 3.63 15.22 0.66
C VAL A 410 2.87 15.58 -0.61
N VAL A 411 1.54 15.71 -0.49
CA VAL A 411 0.63 16.08 -1.60
C VAL A 411 -0.16 17.36 -1.32
N ASP A 412 0.28 18.10 -0.30
CA ASP A 412 -0.17 19.45 0.00
C ASP A 412 0.19 20.45 -1.11
N LEU A 413 -0.54 21.56 -1.14
CA LEU A 413 -0.37 22.62 -2.14
C LEU A 413 0.56 23.74 -1.64
N ASP A 414 1.40 24.28 -2.51
CA ASP A 414 2.40 25.32 -2.21
C ASP A 414 1.76 26.72 -2.09
N ARG A 415 0.89 26.91 -1.08
CA ARG A 415 0.00 28.10 -0.94
C ARG A 415 0.35 29.02 0.22
N GLY A 416 1.56 28.88 0.75
CA GLY A 416 2.14 29.78 1.75
C GLY A 416 2.10 29.28 3.19
N ASN A 417 1.70 28.02 3.43
CA ASN A 417 1.96 27.37 4.72
C ASN A 417 3.47 27.12 4.90
N LEU A 418 4.05 27.54 6.03
CA LEU A 418 5.50 27.45 6.31
C LEU A 418 5.97 26.03 6.66
N ALA A 419 5.09 25.21 7.27
CA ALA A 419 5.38 23.81 7.55
C ALA A 419 5.46 22.96 6.27
N ILE A 420 4.76 23.35 5.20
CA ILE A 420 4.81 22.74 3.87
C ILE A 420 5.90 23.39 2.99
N GLY A 421 5.69 24.61 2.48
CA GLY A 421 6.63 25.31 1.62
C GLY A 421 7.19 24.46 0.47
N ASP A 422 8.53 24.36 0.41
CA ASP A 422 9.31 23.59 -0.57
C ASP A 422 9.04 22.06 -0.60
N ARG A 423 8.35 21.54 0.42
CA ARG A 423 7.87 20.14 0.47
C ARG A 423 6.71 19.88 -0.51
N ALA A 424 6.00 20.91 -0.96
CA ALA A 424 4.93 20.77 -1.94
C ALA A 424 5.48 20.85 -3.38
N PHE A 425 4.90 20.06 -4.29
CA PHE A 425 5.26 20.12 -5.71
C PHE A 425 4.80 21.42 -6.38
N SER A 426 3.58 21.88 -6.12
CA SER A 426 2.94 22.99 -6.85
C SER A 426 1.79 23.62 -6.04
N ASP A 427 1.36 24.80 -6.46
CA ASP A 427 0.17 25.53 -6.00
C ASP A 427 -1.10 25.14 -6.78
N ASP A 428 -0.93 24.55 -7.96
CA ASP A 428 -1.96 23.99 -8.84
C ASP A 428 -2.31 22.53 -8.42
N PRO A 429 -3.56 22.26 -7.98
CA PRO A 429 -3.99 20.94 -7.56
C PRO A 429 -3.88 19.85 -8.64
N ALA A 430 -4.08 20.20 -9.91
CA ALA A 430 -3.99 19.23 -11.01
C ALA A 430 -2.55 18.79 -11.26
N VAL A 431 -1.59 19.71 -11.06
CA VAL A 431 -0.15 19.40 -11.15
C VAL A 431 0.28 18.52 -9.97
N VAL A 432 -0.15 18.83 -8.74
CA VAL A 432 0.17 17.97 -7.58
C VAL A 432 -0.51 16.59 -7.68
N ALA A 433 -1.68 16.50 -8.29
CA ALA A 433 -2.34 15.22 -8.57
C ALA A 433 -1.54 14.32 -9.52
N GLU A 434 -0.97 14.85 -10.60
CA GLU A 434 -0.09 14.08 -11.50
C GLU A 434 1.21 13.66 -10.80
N PHE A 435 1.81 14.53 -9.99
CA PHE A 435 2.97 14.18 -9.17
C PHE A 435 2.66 13.11 -8.11
N ALA A 436 1.49 13.15 -7.46
CA ALA A 436 1.05 12.12 -6.52
C ALA A 436 0.97 10.74 -7.22
N ARG A 437 0.36 10.69 -8.40
CA ARG A 437 0.31 9.47 -9.24
C ARG A 437 1.71 8.96 -9.62
N ALA A 438 2.66 9.84 -9.90
CA ALA A 438 4.04 9.46 -10.25
C ALA A 438 4.85 8.98 -9.04
N TYR A 439 4.72 9.64 -7.89
CA TYR A 439 5.49 9.32 -6.70
C TYR A 439 5.07 7.97 -6.08
N VAL A 440 3.76 7.68 -6.06
CA VAL A 440 3.22 6.37 -5.63
C VAL A 440 3.81 5.24 -6.48
N ARG A 441 3.81 5.37 -7.82
CA ARG A 441 4.45 4.39 -8.72
C ARG A 441 5.93 4.20 -8.43
N GLY A 442 6.67 5.28 -8.14
CA GLY A 442 8.10 5.21 -7.84
C GLY A 442 8.42 4.44 -6.56
N MET A 443 7.65 4.66 -5.49
CA MET A 443 7.76 3.91 -4.23
C MET A 443 7.38 2.43 -4.42
N HIS A 444 6.25 2.16 -5.10
CA HIS A 444 5.83 0.79 -5.43
C HIS A 444 6.86 0.06 -6.31
N ALA A 445 7.51 0.76 -7.24
CA ALA A 445 8.57 0.21 -8.09
C ALA A 445 9.88 -0.08 -7.32
N ALA A 446 10.06 0.49 -6.13
CA ALA A 446 11.16 0.16 -5.22
C ALA A 446 10.84 -1.03 -4.29
N GLY A 447 9.54 -1.28 -4.04
CA GLY A 447 9.05 -2.26 -3.06
C GLY A 447 8.59 -1.64 -1.74
N MET A 448 8.30 -0.33 -1.72
CA MET A 448 7.84 0.43 -0.56
C MET A 448 6.38 0.88 -0.72
N ALA A 449 5.63 0.85 0.38
CA ALA A 449 4.25 1.36 0.45
C ALA A 449 4.22 2.90 0.51
N ALA A 450 3.23 3.55 -0.11
CA ALA A 450 3.15 5.02 -0.18
C ALA A 450 2.17 5.61 0.86
N THR A 451 2.57 6.69 1.54
CA THR A 451 1.73 7.43 2.51
C THR A 451 1.47 8.86 2.05
N LEU A 452 0.24 9.15 1.64
CA LEU A 452 -0.16 10.52 1.25
C LEU A 452 -0.33 11.39 2.51
N LYS A 453 0.28 12.58 2.54
CA LYS A 453 0.10 13.52 3.67
C LYS A 453 0.05 15.00 3.25
N HIS A 454 -0.60 15.89 4.01
CA HIS A 454 -1.29 15.68 5.30
C HIS A 454 -2.81 15.94 5.13
N PHE A 455 -3.61 14.87 5.13
CA PHE A 455 -5.04 14.91 4.74
C PHE A 455 -5.88 15.77 5.71
N PRO A 456 -6.82 16.60 5.23
CA PRO A 456 -7.30 16.77 3.85
C PRO A 456 -6.59 17.87 3.04
N GLY A 457 -5.46 18.42 3.53
CA GLY A 457 -4.69 19.46 2.83
C GLY A 457 -4.24 20.60 3.75
N HIS A 458 -3.03 20.50 4.30
CA HIS A 458 -2.45 21.49 5.19
C HIS A 458 -1.91 22.75 4.46
N GLY A 459 -1.51 22.60 3.19
CA GLY A 459 -0.72 23.58 2.44
C GLY A 459 -1.36 24.97 2.20
N SER A 460 -2.70 25.05 2.19
CA SER A 460 -3.44 26.31 2.06
C SER A 460 -3.59 27.09 3.37
N VAL A 461 -3.34 26.48 4.53
CA VAL A 461 -3.56 27.12 5.84
C VAL A 461 -2.39 28.02 6.21
N ARG A 462 -2.61 29.34 6.16
CA ARG A 462 -1.64 30.36 6.56
C ARG A 462 -1.62 30.53 8.09
N ALA A 463 -0.92 29.65 8.78
CA ALA A 463 -0.66 29.75 10.21
C ALA A 463 0.84 29.59 10.51
N ASP A 464 1.38 30.50 11.31
CA ASP A 464 2.62 30.28 12.05
C ASP A 464 2.26 29.54 13.35
N THR A 465 2.73 28.31 13.50
CA THR A 465 2.25 27.34 14.51
C THR A 465 2.80 27.59 15.93
N HIS A 466 3.05 28.86 16.26
CA HIS A 466 3.57 29.30 17.54
C HIS A 466 2.52 29.97 18.45
N VAL A 467 1.37 30.41 17.91
CA VAL A 467 0.36 31.18 18.67
C VAL A 467 -1.07 30.61 18.55
N ASP A 468 -1.56 30.36 17.34
CA ASP A 468 -2.97 29.98 17.10
C ASP A 468 -3.14 28.61 16.41
N ALA A 469 -4.31 27.99 16.61
CA ALA A 469 -4.67 26.71 16.00
C ALA A 469 -4.89 26.85 14.48
N ALA A 470 -4.27 25.97 13.69
CA ALA A 470 -4.38 25.96 12.25
C ALA A 470 -5.82 25.64 11.80
N ALA A 471 -6.52 26.61 11.20
CA ALA A 471 -7.91 26.48 10.77
C ALA A 471 -8.11 26.92 9.32
N ASP A 472 -8.91 26.16 8.57
CA ASP A 472 -9.33 26.48 7.20
C ASP A 472 -10.85 26.75 7.16
N PRO A 473 -11.30 27.96 6.76
CA PRO A 473 -12.72 28.30 6.73
C PRO A 473 -13.46 27.80 5.47
N ARG A 474 -12.78 27.20 4.49
CA ARG A 474 -13.37 26.81 3.20
C ARG A 474 -14.41 25.70 3.32
N THR A 475 -15.34 25.69 2.37
CA THR A 475 -16.36 24.64 2.23
C THR A 475 -15.78 23.33 1.71
N LEU A 476 -16.50 22.22 1.92
CA LEU A 476 -16.09 20.91 1.42
C LEU A 476 -16.05 20.89 -0.12
N GLU A 477 -16.92 21.65 -0.77
CA GLU A 477 -16.96 21.81 -2.23
C GLU A 477 -15.70 22.49 -2.78
N GLU A 478 -15.19 23.52 -2.10
CA GLU A 478 -13.92 24.19 -2.45
C GLU A 478 -12.71 23.27 -2.22
N LEU A 479 -12.72 22.49 -1.13
CA LEU A 479 -11.68 21.50 -0.82
C LEU A 479 -11.68 20.34 -1.82
N ARG A 480 -12.86 19.82 -2.21
CA ARG A 480 -13.01 18.82 -3.29
C ARG A 480 -12.51 19.35 -4.64
N ALA A 481 -12.68 20.65 -4.91
CA ALA A 481 -12.19 21.30 -6.12
C ALA A 481 -10.69 21.67 -6.09
N SER A 482 -10.01 21.49 -4.94
CA SER A 482 -8.58 21.81 -4.81
C SER A 482 -7.82 20.81 -3.94
N ASP A 483 -7.68 21.06 -2.64
CA ASP A 483 -6.71 20.37 -1.78
C ASP A 483 -6.97 18.85 -1.63
N LEU A 484 -8.20 18.36 -1.85
CA LEU A 484 -8.52 16.93 -1.89
C LEU A 484 -8.17 16.23 -3.22
N LEU A 485 -7.96 16.98 -4.31
CA LEU A 485 -7.72 16.41 -5.65
C LEU A 485 -6.43 15.55 -5.71
N PRO A 486 -5.30 15.97 -5.10
CA PRO A 486 -4.10 15.13 -5.04
C PRO A 486 -4.28 13.86 -4.20
N PHE A 487 -5.07 13.91 -3.11
CA PHE A 487 -5.38 12.72 -2.32
C PHE A 487 -6.20 11.73 -3.13
N ALA A 488 -7.28 12.18 -3.80
CA ALA A 488 -8.05 11.32 -4.70
C ALA A 488 -7.18 10.69 -5.79
N ALA A 489 -6.26 11.47 -6.39
CA ALA A 489 -5.35 10.99 -7.43
C ALA A 489 -4.30 9.98 -6.93
N GLY A 490 -3.80 10.13 -5.70
CA GLY A 490 -2.91 9.16 -5.06
C GLY A 490 -3.64 7.88 -4.62
N ILE A 491 -4.88 7.99 -4.14
CA ILE A 491 -5.75 6.86 -3.77
C ILE A 491 -6.10 6.03 -5.02
N ASP A 492 -6.49 6.69 -6.12
CA ASP A 492 -6.67 6.06 -7.44
C ASP A 492 -5.40 5.33 -7.93
N ALA A 493 -4.22 5.84 -7.60
CA ALA A 493 -2.93 5.24 -7.95
C ALA A 493 -2.54 4.05 -7.05
N GLY A 494 -3.36 3.73 -6.04
CA GLY A 494 -3.16 2.61 -5.13
C GLY A 494 -2.30 2.93 -3.90
N ALA A 495 -2.22 4.19 -3.46
CA ALA A 495 -1.51 4.53 -2.22
C ALA A 495 -2.03 3.71 -1.02
N ASP A 496 -1.10 3.15 -0.25
CA ASP A 496 -1.37 2.15 0.79
C ASP A 496 -1.77 2.79 2.13
N ALA A 497 -1.36 4.04 2.35
CA ALA A 497 -1.55 4.77 3.60
C ALA A 497 -1.89 6.25 3.38
N VAL A 498 -2.56 6.85 4.38
CA VAL A 498 -2.83 8.29 4.46
C VAL A 498 -2.54 8.76 5.88
N MET A 499 -1.87 9.91 6.04
CA MET A 499 -1.67 10.57 7.33
C MET A 499 -2.58 11.80 7.45
N VAL A 500 -3.31 11.91 8.56
CA VAL A 500 -4.33 12.96 8.78
C VAL A 500 -3.82 14.11 9.65
N ALA A 501 -4.07 15.34 9.21
CA ALA A 501 -3.49 16.56 9.79
C ALA A 501 -4.23 17.08 11.03
N HIS A 502 -3.49 17.74 11.93
CA HIS A 502 -4.01 18.52 13.06
C HIS A 502 -4.54 19.91 12.63
N VAL A 503 -5.45 19.95 11.65
CA VAL A 503 -6.04 21.19 11.11
C VAL A 503 -7.56 21.17 11.30
N SER A 504 -8.12 22.29 11.77
CA SER A 504 -9.57 22.49 11.96
C SER A 504 -10.25 22.96 10.68
N TYR A 505 -11.45 22.43 10.39
CA TYR A 505 -12.23 22.80 9.20
C TYR A 505 -13.68 23.14 9.58
N PRO A 506 -13.95 24.32 10.18
CA PRO A 506 -15.22 24.59 10.88
C PRO A 506 -16.49 24.52 10.02
N ALA A 507 -16.37 24.69 8.70
CA ALA A 507 -17.49 24.52 7.76
C ALA A 507 -17.86 23.04 7.49
N ILE A 508 -17.03 22.09 7.92
CA ILE A 508 -17.19 20.65 7.74
C ILE A 508 -17.34 19.94 9.09
N ALA A 509 -16.45 20.21 10.05
CA ALA A 509 -16.46 19.57 11.36
C ALA A 509 -15.96 20.52 12.46
N PRO A 510 -16.47 20.41 13.71
CA PRO A 510 -15.95 21.20 14.82
C PRO A 510 -14.61 20.67 15.34
N GLU A 511 -14.27 19.41 15.11
CA GLU A 511 -12.98 18.83 15.48
C GLU A 511 -11.92 19.03 14.37
N PRO A 512 -10.62 19.10 14.71
CA PRO A 512 -9.53 18.93 13.75
C PRO A 512 -9.67 17.62 12.96
N ALA A 513 -9.21 17.59 11.71
CA ALA A 513 -9.41 16.47 10.80
C ALA A 513 -8.94 15.12 11.37
N GLY A 514 -7.77 15.10 12.03
CA GLY A 514 -7.27 13.89 12.70
C GLY A 514 -8.13 13.36 13.85
N PHE A 515 -9.03 14.18 14.42
CA PHE A 515 -9.96 13.80 15.48
C PHE A 515 -11.42 13.70 15.00
N SER A 516 -11.69 13.95 13.71
CA SER A 516 -13.05 14.03 13.20
C SER A 516 -13.46 12.78 12.41
N ARG A 517 -14.45 12.06 12.95
CA ARG A 517 -15.07 10.90 12.28
C ARG A 517 -15.62 11.26 10.89
N ARG A 518 -16.09 12.49 10.70
CA ARG A 518 -16.59 12.94 9.39
C ARG A 518 -15.48 13.00 8.34
N TRP A 519 -14.28 13.45 8.70
CA TRP A 519 -13.14 13.49 7.79
C TRP A 519 -12.62 12.09 7.44
N ILE A 520 -12.50 11.20 8.42
CA ILE A 520 -11.91 9.88 8.20
C ILE A 520 -12.94 8.88 7.63
N GLU A 521 -14.07 8.68 8.29
CA GLU A 521 -15.00 7.60 7.94
C GLU A 521 -15.96 7.98 6.82
N GLU A 522 -16.48 9.23 6.82
CA GLU A 522 -17.44 9.68 5.81
C GLU A 522 -16.76 10.20 4.54
N ILE A 523 -15.71 11.02 4.66
CA ILE A 523 -15.05 11.63 3.48
C ILE A 523 -13.92 10.73 2.94
N LEU A 524 -12.91 10.39 3.75
CA LEU A 524 -11.77 9.59 3.26
C LEU A 524 -12.16 8.15 2.93
N ARG A 525 -12.80 7.41 3.85
CA ARG A 525 -13.26 6.03 3.59
C ARG A 525 -14.57 6.00 2.81
N GLY A 526 -15.51 6.90 3.05
CA GLY A 526 -16.80 6.94 2.36
C GLY A 526 -16.70 7.49 0.94
N GLU A 527 -16.55 8.81 0.78
CA GLU A 527 -16.54 9.49 -0.53
C GLU A 527 -15.33 9.14 -1.41
N LEU A 528 -14.11 9.20 -0.87
CA LEU A 528 -12.87 8.89 -1.61
C LEU A 528 -12.56 7.39 -1.67
N GLY A 529 -13.37 6.55 -1.02
CA GLY A 529 -13.27 5.09 -1.12
C GLY A 529 -12.00 4.46 -0.52
N PHE A 530 -11.21 5.19 0.27
CA PHE A 530 -9.90 4.72 0.76
C PHE A 530 -9.99 3.49 1.67
N ARG A 531 -9.22 2.43 1.39
CA ARG A 531 -9.21 1.16 2.15
C ARG A 531 -7.85 0.80 2.77
N GLY A 532 -6.86 1.68 2.63
CA GLY A 532 -5.55 1.52 3.25
C GLY A 532 -5.53 1.98 4.71
N VAL A 533 -4.31 2.12 5.24
CA VAL A 533 -4.03 2.45 6.64
C VAL A 533 -4.13 3.96 6.88
N VAL A 534 -4.87 4.37 7.89
CA VAL A 534 -4.95 5.77 8.34
C VAL A 534 -4.04 5.97 9.56
N PHE A 535 -2.98 6.74 9.39
CA PHE A 535 -2.10 7.20 10.47
C PHE A 535 -2.57 8.55 11.00
N SER A 536 -2.52 8.77 12.32
CA SER A 536 -2.51 10.12 12.85
C SER A 536 -1.21 10.85 12.47
N ASP A 537 -1.23 12.18 12.47
CA ASP A 537 -0.04 12.98 12.73
C ASP A 537 0.37 12.87 14.22
N ASP A 538 1.55 13.35 14.63
CA ASP A 538 2.09 13.10 15.97
C ASP A 538 1.23 13.70 17.10
N ILE A 539 0.91 12.90 18.12
CA ILE A 539 0.16 13.40 19.29
C ILE A 539 1.00 14.34 20.16
N GLY A 540 2.33 14.33 20.06
CA GLY A 540 3.23 15.23 20.78
C GLY A 540 3.18 16.69 20.30
N MET A 541 2.65 16.96 19.11
CA MET A 541 2.59 18.31 18.52
C MET A 541 1.69 19.27 19.30
N LYS A 542 2.07 20.57 19.32
CA LYS A 542 1.29 21.64 19.98
C LYS A 542 -0.18 21.69 19.56
N ALA A 543 -0.47 21.43 18.28
CA ALA A 543 -1.84 21.42 17.76
C ALA A 543 -2.70 20.28 18.33
N ALA A 544 -2.09 19.15 18.70
CA ALA A 544 -2.78 18.02 19.31
C ALA A 544 -3.11 18.25 20.80
N LEU A 545 -2.36 19.10 21.51
CA LEU A 545 -2.57 19.40 22.94
C LEU A 545 -3.97 19.93 23.27
N ALA A 546 -4.66 20.53 22.29
CA ALA A 546 -6.04 20.99 22.42
C ALA A 546 -7.04 19.86 22.75
N ALA A 547 -6.69 18.59 22.48
CA ALA A 547 -7.49 17.42 22.83
C ALA A 547 -7.14 16.81 24.21
N GLY A 548 -6.22 17.41 24.98
CA GLY A 548 -5.93 17.02 26.38
C GLY A 548 -4.70 16.14 26.57
N GLY A 549 -4.75 15.22 27.54
CA GLY A 549 -3.66 14.30 27.91
C GLY A 549 -3.30 13.30 26.80
N VAL A 550 -2.30 12.44 27.02
CA VAL A 550 -1.87 11.47 25.99
C VAL A 550 -3.00 10.48 25.74
N ALA A 551 -3.62 9.96 26.81
CA ALA A 551 -4.74 9.03 26.70
C ALA A 551 -5.93 9.62 25.90
N GLN A 552 -6.30 10.88 26.12
CA GLN A 552 -7.39 11.52 25.39
C GLN A 552 -7.06 11.70 23.90
N ARG A 553 -5.83 12.13 23.56
CA ARG A 553 -5.35 12.26 22.16
C ARG A 553 -5.34 10.91 21.42
N VAL A 554 -4.80 9.87 22.07
CA VAL A 554 -4.79 8.49 21.55
C VAL A 554 -6.21 7.97 21.34
N HIS A 555 -7.11 8.19 22.30
CA HIS A 555 -8.52 7.81 22.15
C HIS A 555 -9.19 8.53 20.97
N ALA A 556 -9.07 9.86 20.89
CA ALA A 556 -9.73 10.68 19.89
C ALA A 556 -9.38 10.28 18.44
N HIS A 557 -8.11 10.01 18.13
CA HIS A 557 -7.71 9.51 16.80
C HIS A 557 -8.34 8.16 16.45
N LEU A 558 -8.28 7.19 17.38
CA LEU A 558 -8.76 5.82 17.15
C LEU A 558 -10.30 5.76 17.06
N ASP A 559 -11.02 6.55 17.85
CA ASP A 559 -12.48 6.62 17.79
C ASP A 559 -12.98 7.46 16.60
N ALA A 560 -12.17 8.38 16.07
CA ALA A 560 -12.41 9.06 14.79
C ALA A 560 -12.24 8.12 13.58
N GLY A 561 -11.27 7.19 13.63
CA GLY A 561 -11.09 6.15 12.63
C GLY A 561 -9.65 5.91 12.16
N CYS A 562 -8.64 6.47 12.82
CA CYS A 562 -7.24 6.09 12.56
C CYS A 562 -7.02 4.60 12.90
N ASP A 563 -6.22 3.91 12.08
CA ASP A 563 -5.76 2.54 12.34
C ASP A 563 -4.49 2.56 13.24
N VAL A 564 -3.67 3.61 13.11
CA VAL A 564 -2.42 3.80 13.84
C VAL A 564 -2.35 5.21 14.43
N VAL A 565 -1.86 5.31 15.67
CA VAL A 565 -1.49 6.60 16.30
C VAL A 565 0.04 6.72 16.38
N LEU A 566 0.57 7.86 15.96
CA LEU A 566 1.98 8.20 16.08
C LEU A 566 2.27 8.83 17.45
N VAL A 567 3.29 8.28 18.13
CA VAL A 567 3.76 8.73 19.46
C VAL A 567 5.25 9.03 19.38
N CYS A 568 5.60 10.12 18.68
CA CYS A 568 6.97 10.36 18.18
C CYS A 568 8.01 10.74 19.24
N HIS A 569 7.55 11.09 20.45
CA HIS A 569 8.38 11.48 21.59
C HIS A 569 8.34 10.40 22.69
N PRO A 570 9.48 9.77 23.06
CA PRO A 570 9.54 8.67 24.04
C PRO A 570 8.80 8.94 25.36
N GLN A 571 8.85 10.18 25.85
CA GLN A 571 8.20 10.62 27.09
C GLN A 571 6.66 10.44 27.14
N PHE A 572 6.01 10.20 26.00
CA PHE A 572 4.56 9.95 25.92
C PHE A 572 4.23 8.47 25.68
N VAL A 573 5.22 7.61 25.43
CA VAL A 573 5.00 6.21 25.01
C VAL A 573 4.36 5.39 26.12
N GLU A 574 4.83 5.51 27.36
CA GLU A 574 4.29 4.74 28.49
C GLU A 574 2.80 5.06 28.78
N GLU A 575 2.40 6.34 28.77
CA GLU A 575 0.99 6.74 28.92
C GLU A 575 0.14 6.29 27.71
N ALA A 576 0.70 6.36 26.50
CA ALA A 576 0.00 5.92 25.28
C ALA A 576 -0.24 4.40 25.25
N LEU A 577 0.73 3.58 25.67
CA LEU A 577 0.60 2.13 25.76
C LEU A 577 -0.49 1.75 26.78
N LYS A 578 -0.46 2.36 27.98
CA LYS A 578 -1.50 2.21 29.01
C LYS A 578 -2.89 2.62 28.50
N ALA A 579 -2.97 3.66 27.67
CA ALA A 579 -4.22 4.12 27.06
C ALA A 579 -4.81 3.19 25.97
N VAL A 580 -4.08 2.17 25.52
CA VAL A 580 -4.60 1.16 24.56
C VAL A 580 -4.76 -0.24 25.16
N GLU A 581 -4.47 -0.41 26.45
CA GLU A 581 -4.78 -1.65 27.17
C GLU A 581 -6.27 -2.04 27.01
N GLY A 582 -6.52 -3.32 26.72
CA GLY A 582 -7.87 -3.86 26.54
C GLY A 582 -8.63 -3.39 25.29
N ARG A 583 -8.02 -2.61 24.39
CA ARG A 583 -8.57 -2.38 23.04
C ARG A 583 -8.29 -3.57 22.11
N ALA A 584 -9.13 -3.72 21.09
CA ALA A 584 -8.88 -4.68 20.01
C ALA A 584 -7.67 -4.24 19.17
N LEU A 585 -7.01 -5.18 18.50
CA LEU A 585 -5.77 -4.94 17.75
C LEU A 585 -5.91 -5.39 16.29
N ASN A 586 -5.19 -4.75 15.36
CA ASN A 586 -5.20 -5.07 13.93
C ASN A 586 -3.80 -4.95 13.32
N THR A 587 -2.86 -5.73 13.86
CA THR A 587 -1.52 -5.94 13.27
C THR A 587 -1.58 -6.40 11.81
N ALA A 588 -2.64 -7.10 11.41
CA ALA A 588 -2.80 -7.62 10.04
C ALA A 588 -2.85 -6.53 8.96
N ALA A 589 -3.41 -5.34 9.25
CA ALA A 589 -3.43 -4.22 8.31
C ALA A 589 -2.02 -3.69 7.99
N LEU A 590 -1.08 -3.81 8.93
CA LEU A 590 0.25 -3.21 8.84
C LEU A 590 1.28 -4.11 8.14
N ILE A 591 1.00 -5.41 8.03
CA ILE A 591 1.79 -6.36 7.22
C ILE A 591 1.85 -5.93 5.74
N GLY A 592 0.86 -5.17 5.26
CA GLY A 592 0.88 -4.57 3.93
C GLY A 592 1.97 -3.51 3.74
N LEU A 593 2.36 -2.79 4.80
CA LEU A 593 3.29 -1.67 4.77
C LEU A 593 4.76 -2.06 4.98
N ILE A 594 5.02 -3.27 5.49
CA ILE A 594 6.39 -3.77 5.75
C ILE A 594 7.15 -3.92 4.42
N GLY A 595 8.38 -3.42 4.38
CA GLY A 595 9.16 -3.24 3.16
C GLY A 595 9.55 -4.56 2.51
N ARG A 596 9.45 -4.64 1.17
CA ARG A 596 9.69 -5.89 0.43
C ARG A 596 10.93 -5.79 -0.45
N GLY A 597 11.83 -6.78 -0.33
CA GLY A 597 12.96 -6.92 -1.25
C GLY A 597 14.08 -5.90 -1.03
N ALA A 598 14.37 -5.56 0.24
CA ALA A 598 15.61 -4.91 0.60
C ALA A 598 16.81 -5.78 0.17
N LEU A 599 17.55 -5.30 -0.83
CA LEU A 599 18.96 -5.64 -0.96
C LEU A 599 19.69 -4.68 -0.03
N GLY A 600 20.60 -5.17 0.81
CA GLY A 600 21.46 -4.31 1.63
C GLY A 600 22.34 -3.41 0.75
N TRP A 601 23.02 -2.44 1.34
CA TRP A 601 23.73 -1.38 0.62
C TRP A 601 24.63 -1.87 -0.52
N ASP A 602 25.39 -2.94 -0.35
CA ASP A 602 26.23 -3.51 -1.43
C ASP A 602 25.41 -3.94 -2.65
N GLY A 603 24.26 -4.57 -2.43
CA GLY A 603 23.34 -5.01 -3.48
C GLY A 603 22.51 -3.88 -4.09
N LEU A 604 22.39 -2.73 -3.41
CA LEU A 604 21.86 -1.50 -4.00
C LEU A 604 22.93 -0.77 -4.82
N ILE A 605 24.17 -0.72 -4.34
CA ILE A 605 25.33 -0.13 -5.05
C ILE A 605 25.62 -0.90 -6.35
N ALA A 606 25.42 -2.23 -6.35
CA ALA A 606 25.52 -3.08 -7.53
C ALA A 606 24.35 -2.93 -8.54
N ASP A 607 23.24 -2.27 -8.18
CA ASP A 607 22.14 -2.02 -9.12
C ASP A 607 22.52 -0.89 -10.09
N GLY A 608 22.67 -1.21 -11.37
CA GLY A 608 22.96 -0.22 -12.42
C GLY A 608 21.94 0.92 -12.49
N ARG A 609 20.68 0.68 -12.07
CA ARG A 609 19.64 1.71 -11.99
C ARG A 609 19.93 2.72 -10.87
N TYR A 610 20.52 2.30 -9.75
CA TYR A 610 20.83 3.20 -8.62
C TYR A 610 21.83 4.28 -9.05
N GLY A 611 22.94 3.89 -9.67
CA GLY A 611 23.95 4.83 -10.19
C GLY A 611 23.41 5.77 -11.28
N GLU A 612 22.52 5.31 -12.17
CA GLU A 612 21.86 6.18 -13.15
C GLU A 612 20.88 7.16 -12.50
N THR A 613 20.07 6.68 -11.56
CA THR A 613 19.04 7.46 -10.87
C THR A 613 19.64 8.58 -10.04
N ARG A 614 20.78 8.34 -9.37
CA ARG A 614 21.55 9.38 -8.66
C ARG A 614 22.00 10.50 -9.58
N ARG A 615 22.72 10.18 -10.67
CA ARG A 615 23.20 11.18 -11.66
C ARG A 615 22.06 11.96 -12.32
N ARG A 616 20.87 11.35 -12.47
CA ARG A 616 19.66 12.01 -12.99
C ARG A 616 19.08 13.07 -12.03
N LEU A 617 19.37 12.97 -10.73
CA LEU A 617 18.82 13.82 -9.66
C LEU A 617 19.86 14.80 -9.07
N GLU A 618 21.15 14.49 -9.15
CA GLU A 618 22.27 15.36 -8.72
C GLU A 618 22.19 16.79 -9.30
N GLY A 619 21.66 16.95 -10.52
CA GLY A 619 21.43 18.25 -11.15
C GLY A 619 20.17 19.02 -10.69
N LEU A 620 19.46 18.52 -9.67
CA LEU A 620 18.24 19.14 -9.10
C LEU A 620 18.33 19.43 -7.60
N ALA A 621 19.28 18.82 -6.89
CA ALA A 621 19.46 18.83 -5.43
C ALA A 621 19.55 20.24 -4.83
#